data_AF-A0A255PI89-F1
#
_entry.id   AF-A0A255PI89-F1
#
_cell.length_a   1.000
_cell.length_b   1.000
_cell.length_c   1.000
_cell.angle_alpha   90.00
_cell.angle_beta   90.00
_cell.angle_gamma   90.00
#
_symmetry.space_group_name_H-M   'P 1'
#
loop_
_entity.id
_entity.type
_entity.pdbx_description
1 polymer ?
#
loop_
_entity_poly.entity_id
_entity_poly.type
_entity_poly.pdbx_seq_one_letter_code
_entity_poly.pdbx_strand_id
1 'polypeptide(L)'
;MTNIRVSAPRTALPRFEEAEGLGPQDAEFVRDMVAVLAKHGNLNRFGLCLLHDHFPLAVDEVLVETNDVAARTLSVHVEKADRTRHLKASQWRFVPHADGGPGAGAGTCQEILLCTTLDLCPGSADTHEAPSVEDGASAS
;
A
#
# COMPACT_ATOMS: atom_id res chain seq x y z
N MET A 1 -31.48 10.37 -9.78
CA MET A 1 -30.77 9.74 -8.64
C MET A 1 -30.15 8.46 -9.13
N THR A 2 -28.87 8.51 -9.50
CA THR A 2 -28.16 7.37 -10.09
C THR A 2 -27.67 6.48 -8.95
N ASN A 3 -28.13 5.23 -8.92
CA ASN A 3 -27.71 4.23 -7.94
C ASN A 3 -26.20 4.00 -8.06
N ILE A 4 -25.46 4.36 -7.01
CA ILE A 4 -24.04 4.05 -6.88
C ILE A 4 -23.95 2.55 -6.64
N ARG A 5 -23.37 1.83 -7.59
CA ARG A 5 -23.15 0.38 -7.49
C ARG A 5 -21.99 0.18 -6.51
N VAL A 6 -22.25 -0.31 -5.31
CA VAL A 6 -21.21 -0.63 -4.32
C VAL A 6 -20.60 -1.99 -4.71
N SER A 7 -19.27 -2.08 -4.92
CA SER A 7 -18.59 -3.39 -5.02
C SER A 7 -18.67 -4.12 -3.69
N ALA A 8 -18.61 -5.45 -3.73
CA ALA A 8 -18.79 -6.43 -2.66
C ALA A 8 -18.67 -5.84 -1.24
N PRO A 9 -19.60 -6.17 -0.31
CA PRO A 9 -19.76 -5.45 0.95
C PRO A 9 -18.42 -5.38 1.68
N ARG A 10 -17.73 -4.24 1.55
CA ARG A 10 -16.67 -3.88 2.47
C ARG A 10 -17.42 -3.70 3.78
N THR A 11 -17.20 -4.57 4.75
CA THR A 11 -17.59 -4.22 6.12
C THR A 11 -16.91 -2.89 6.40
N ALA A 12 -17.72 -1.84 6.52
CA ALA A 12 -17.26 -0.49 6.72
C ALA A 12 -16.31 -0.47 7.92
N LEU A 13 -15.18 0.20 7.75
CA LEU A 13 -14.25 0.38 8.86
C LEU A 13 -14.79 1.49 9.76
N PRO A 14 -14.41 1.52 11.05
CA PRO A 14 -14.76 2.66 11.89
C PRO A 14 -14.22 3.96 11.28
N ARG A 15 -14.86 5.09 11.57
CA ARG A 15 -14.24 6.39 11.29
C ARG A 15 -13.00 6.56 12.16
N PHE A 16 -12.10 7.47 11.78
CA PHE A 16 -10.89 7.70 12.55
C PHE A 16 -11.18 8.06 14.03
N GLU A 17 -12.24 8.84 14.28
CA GLU A 17 -12.63 9.23 15.63
C GLU A 17 -13.23 8.08 16.46
N GLU A 18 -13.57 6.97 15.81
CA GLU A 18 -14.20 5.79 16.41
C GLU A 18 -13.20 4.62 16.53
N ALA A 19 -12.08 4.67 15.80
CA ALA A 19 -11.06 3.63 15.83
C ALA A 19 -10.34 3.64 17.18
N GLU A 20 -10.49 2.55 17.93
CA GLU A 20 -9.79 2.39 19.21
C GLU A 20 -8.28 2.26 18.98
N GLY A 21 -7.51 3.03 19.75
CA GLY A 21 -6.06 2.97 19.72
C GLY A 21 -5.52 1.64 20.24
N LEU A 22 -4.30 1.29 19.82
CA LEU A 22 -3.59 0.13 20.34
C LEU A 22 -3.45 0.25 21.87
N GLY A 23 -3.95 -0.76 22.61
CA GLY A 23 -4.03 -0.74 24.06
C GLY A 23 -3.37 -1.94 24.76
N PRO A 24 -3.36 -1.97 26.11
CA PRO A 24 -2.79 -3.08 26.88
C PRO A 24 -3.42 -4.44 26.56
N GLN A 25 -4.68 -4.46 26.15
CA GLN A 25 -5.39 -5.67 25.72
C GLN A 25 -4.77 -6.33 24.48
N ASP A 26 -4.07 -5.56 23.65
CA ASP A 26 -3.46 -6.04 22.39
C ASP A 26 -2.02 -6.52 22.59
N ALA A 27 -1.50 -6.51 23.82
CA ALA A 27 -0.08 -6.76 24.08
C ALA A 27 0.39 -8.14 23.61
N GLU A 28 -0.46 -9.17 23.73
CA GLU A 28 -0.16 -10.51 23.22
C GLU A 28 -0.10 -10.55 21.70
N PHE A 29 -1.12 -10.00 21.04
CA PHE A 29 -1.17 -9.85 19.59
C PHE A 29 0.07 -9.13 19.02
N VAL A 30 0.48 -8.02 19.64
CA VAL A 30 1.66 -7.26 19.21
C VAL A 30 2.93 -8.07 19.37
N ARG A 31 3.11 -8.81 20.47
CA ARG A 31 4.27 -9.68 20.67
C ARG A 31 4.37 -10.75 19.59
N ASP A 32 3.25 -11.39 19.27
CA ASP A 32 3.19 -12.45 18.27
C ASP A 32 3.52 -11.91 16.88
N MET A 33 2.98 -10.75 16.52
CA MET A 33 3.29 -10.10 15.25
C MET A 33 4.78 -9.72 15.16
N VAL A 34 5.37 -9.15 16.21
CA VAL A 34 6.81 -8.84 16.24
C VAL A 34 7.64 -10.10 16.03
N ALA A 35 7.28 -11.21 16.66
CA ALA A 35 7.96 -12.49 16.48
C ALA A 35 7.88 -12.98 15.02
N VAL A 36 6.72 -12.85 14.37
CA VAL A 36 6.55 -13.19 12.94
C VAL A 36 7.40 -12.27 12.05
N LEU A 37 7.35 -10.96 12.27
CA LEU A 37 8.15 -10.01 11.48
C LEU A 37 9.65 -10.27 11.63
N ALA A 38 10.12 -10.55 12.86
CA ALA A 38 11.50 -10.90 13.15
C ALA A 38 11.92 -12.19 12.41
N LYS A 39 11.09 -13.23 12.49
CA LYS A 39 11.33 -14.51 11.81
C LYS A 39 11.55 -14.36 10.29
N HIS A 40 10.89 -13.39 9.67
CA HIS A 40 10.99 -13.13 8.23
C HIS A 40 11.91 -11.96 7.87
N GLY A 41 12.66 -11.40 8.83
CA GLY A 41 13.58 -10.27 8.57
C GLY A 41 12.88 -8.96 8.20
N ASN A 42 11.61 -8.78 8.58
CA ASN A 42 10.74 -7.71 8.11
C ASN A 42 10.49 -6.60 9.14
N LEU A 43 11.20 -6.60 10.27
CA LEU A 43 11.02 -5.58 11.35
C LEU A 43 11.22 -4.14 10.88
N ASN A 44 12.06 -3.92 9.85
CA ASN A 44 12.33 -2.60 9.29
C ASN A 44 11.52 -2.33 8.00
N ARG A 45 10.56 -3.20 7.66
CA ARG A 45 9.81 -3.13 6.39
C ARG A 45 8.31 -2.99 6.60
N PHE A 46 7.75 -3.67 7.60
CA PHE A 46 6.31 -3.67 7.85
C PHE A 46 6.01 -3.27 9.30
N GLY A 47 4.81 -2.72 9.50
CA GLY A 47 4.28 -2.31 10.80
C GLY A 47 2.75 -2.34 10.79
N LEU A 48 2.14 -1.77 11.83
CA LEU A 48 0.69 -1.67 11.97
C LEU A 48 0.19 -0.26 11.70
N CYS A 49 -0.97 -0.17 11.05
CA CYS A 49 -1.80 1.00 11.01
C CYS A 49 -3.20 0.60 11.49
N LEU A 50 -3.87 1.47 12.24
CA LEU A 50 -5.26 1.25 12.61
C LEU A 50 -6.13 1.32 11.34
N LEU A 51 -6.97 0.31 11.15
CA LEU A 51 -7.91 0.31 10.04
C LEU A 51 -9.04 1.30 10.32
N HIS A 52 -9.23 2.26 9.43
CA HIS A 52 -10.29 3.26 9.51
C HIS A 52 -10.66 3.74 8.11
N ASP A 53 -11.91 4.19 7.94
CA ASP A 53 -12.33 4.89 6.74
C ASP A 53 -12.00 6.38 6.88
N HIS A 54 -11.30 6.95 5.88
CA HIS A 54 -11.04 8.39 5.81
C HIS A 54 -12.31 9.14 5.38
N PHE A 55 -13.02 8.57 4.39
CA PHE A 55 -14.31 9.03 3.86
C PHE A 55 -14.91 7.90 2.99
N PRO A 56 -16.21 7.99 2.65
CA PRO A 56 -16.83 7.02 1.74
C PRO A 56 -16.18 7.04 0.35
N LEU A 57 -15.85 5.86 -0.17
CA LEU A 57 -15.38 5.66 -1.55
C LEU A 57 -16.46 5.03 -2.42
N ALA A 58 -16.63 5.52 -3.64
CA ALA A 58 -17.37 4.78 -4.65
C ALA A 58 -16.62 3.52 -5.10
N VAL A 59 -17.32 2.62 -5.80
CA VAL A 59 -16.73 1.37 -6.32
C VAL A 59 -15.54 1.59 -7.27
N ASP A 60 -15.59 2.68 -8.01
CA ASP A 60 -14.61 3.05 -9.03
C ASP A 60 -13.62 4.07 -8.48
N GLU A 61 -13.55 4.23 -7.16
CA GLU A 61 -12.66 5.16 -6.46
C GLU A 61 -11.63 4.44 -5.62
N VAL A 62 -10.43 5.02 -5.57
CA VAL A 62 -9.30 4.55 -4.78
C VAL A 62 -8.72 5.71 -3.98
N LEU A 63 -8.10 5.38 -2.85
CA LEU A 63 -7.27 6.33 -2.11
C LEU A 63 -5.86 6.32 -2.66
N VAL A 64 -5.32 7.51 -2.85
CA VAL A 64 -3.96 7.75 -3.29
C VAL A 64 -3.25 8.63 -2.29
N GLU A 65 -2.05 8.25 -1.88
CA GLU A 65 -1.12 9.10 -1.16
C GLU A 65 -0.01 9.65 -2.06
N THR A 66 0.33 10.91 -1.84
CA THR A 66 1.47 11.61 -2.42
C THR A 66 2.32 12.20 -1.30
N ASN A 67 3.64 12.12 -1.47
CA ASN A 67 4.59 12.74 -0.56
C ASN A 67 5.34 13.86 -1.27
N ASP A 68 5.31 15.06 -0.69
CA ASP A 68 6.18 16.15 -1.06
C ASP A 68 7.34 16.21 -0.05
N VAL A 69 8.50 15.70 -0.46
CA VAL A 69 9.70 15.66 0.38
C VAL A 69 10.19 17.05 0.75
N ALA A 70 10.06 18.03 -0.16
CA ALA A 70 10.54 19.39 0.05
C ALA A 70 9.63 20.15 1.03
N ALA A 71 8.32 20.06 0.84
CA ALA A 71 7.35 20.64 1.76
C ALA A 71 7.17 19.83 3.05
N ARG A 72 7.67 18.58 3.07
CA ARG A 72 7.51 17.61 4.17
C ARG A 72 6.03 17.32 4.47
N THR A 73 5.23 17.19 3.42
CA THR A 73 3.79 16.92 3.53
C THR A 73 3.46 15.54 2.96
N LEU A 74 2.47 14.90 3.58
CA LEU A 74 1.81 13.72 3.05
C LEU A 74 0.37 14.13 2.76
N SER A 75 -0.08 13.91 1.53
CA SER A 75 -1.46 14.22 1.11
C SER A 75 -2.13 12.93 0.68
N VAL A 76 -3.40 12.78 1.06
CA VAL A 76 -4.24 11.64 0.67
C VAL A 76 -5.48 12.18 -0.03
N HIS A 77 -5.79 11.67 -1.22
CA HIS A 77 -6.93 12.10 -2.03
C HIS A 77 -7.60 10.93 -2.76
N VAL A 78 -8.78 11.19 -3.32
CA VAL A 78 -9.54 10.22 -4.11
C VAL A 78 -9.22 10.35 -5.58
N GLU A 79 -9.02 9.21 -6.25
CA GLU A 79 -8.97 9.13 -7.70
C GLU A 79 -9.91 8.07 -8.24
N LYS A 80 -10.22 8.16 -9.54
CA LYS A 80 -10.88 7.07 -10.24
C LYS A 80 -9.89 5.93 -10.51
N ALA A 81 -10.31 4.72 -10.19
CA ALA A 81 -9.51 3.50 -10.31
C ALA A 81 -9.03 3.23 -11.75
N ASP A 82 -9.76 3.69 -12.77
CA ASP A 82 -9.39 3.55 -14.18
C ASP A 82 -8.40 4.62 -14.67
N ARG A 83 -8.13 5.64 -13.86
CA ARG A 83 -7.27 6.78 -14.20
C ARG A 83 -6.01 6.88 -13.34
N THR A 84 -5.98 6.20 -12.20
CA THR A 84 -4.80 6.17 -11.34
C THR A 84 -3.60 5.57 -12.07
N ARG A 85 -2.44 6.22 -11.95
CA ARG A 85 -1.14 5.70 -12.41
C ARG A 85 -0.31 5.14 -11.25
N HIS A 86 -0.91 5.06 -10.07
CA HIS A 86 -0.26 4.66 -8.83
C HIS A 86 -0.22 3.14 -8.74
N LEU A 87 0.98 2.56 -8.80
CA LEU A 87 1.16 1.11 -8.99
C LEU A 87 1.52 0.34 -7.72
N LYS A 88 1.80 1.05 -6.61
CA LYS A 88 2.29 0.43 -5.38
C LYS A 88 1.32 0.71 -4.25
N ALA A 89 0.66 -0.32 -3.75
CA ALA A 89 -0.01 -0.21 -2.47
C ALA A 89 1.01 0.04 -1.34
N SER A 90 0.64 0.91 -0.39
CA SER A 90 1.40 1.18 0.83
C SER A 90 0.66 0.71 2.08
N GLN A 91 -0.66 0.49 1.98
CA GLN A 91 -1.48 -0.05 3.06
C GLN A 91 -2.41 -1.14 2.55
N TRP A 92 -2.52 -2.20 3.34
CA TRP A 92 -3.37 -3.34 3.06
C TRP A 92 -4.18 -3.72 4.30
N ARG A 93 -5.39 -4.21 4.07
CA ARG A 93 -6.17 -4.95 5.05
C ARG A 93 -6.02 -6.43 4.77
N PHE A 94 -5.58 -7.19 5.78
CA PHE A 94 -5.62 -8.63 5.69
C PHE A 94 -7.06 -9.12 5.70
N VAL A 95 -7.43 -9.96 4.73
CA VAL A 95 -8.72 -10.64 4.67
C VAL A 95 -8.53 -12.10 5.06
N PRO A 96 -9.49 -12.70 5.79
CA PRO A 96 -9.42 -14.12 6.10
C PRO A 96 -9.21 -14.93 4.84
N HIS A 97 -8.34 -15.93 4.91
CA HIS A 97 -8.22 -16.91 3.85
C HIS A 97 -9.59 -17.59 3.70
N ALA A 98 -10.25 -17.46 2.55
CA ALA A 98 -11.36 -18.34 2.24
C ALA A 98 -10.78 -19.76 2.21
N ASP A 99 -11.37 -20.70 2.93
CA ASP A 99 -10.85 -22.06 3.07
C ASP A 99 -10.53 -22.71 1.70
N GLY A 100 -9.24 -22.73 1.36
CA GLY A 100 -8.54 -23.82 0.67
C GLY A 100 -8.83 -24.09 -0.80
N GLY A 101 -7.99 -23.55 -1.68
CA GLY A 101 -7.62 -24.19 -2.96
C GLY A 101 -6.10 -24.06 -3.18
N PRO A 102 -5.37 -25.13 -3.56
CA PRO A 102 -3.91 -25.06 -3.73
C PRO A 102 -3.59 -24.15 -4.92
N GLY A 103 -3.02 -22.99 -4.64
CA GLY A 103 -2.70 -21.96 -5.65
C GLY A 103 -3.01 -20.51 -5.24
N ALA A 104 -3.55 -20.27 -4.05
CA ALA A 104 -3.87 -18.93 -3.56
C ALA A 104 -2.63 -18.10 -3.17
N GLY A 105 -1.85 -17.69 -4.17
CA GLY A 105 -0.90 -16.57 -4.03
C GLY A 105 -1.65 -15.23 -3.98
N ALA A 106 -1.20 -14.32 -3.11
CA ALA A 106 -1.62 -12.92 -2.98
C ALA A 106 -3.11 -12.61 -2.70
N GLY A 107 -3.96 -13.61 -2.42
CA GLY A 107 -5.40 -13.41 -2.20
C GLY A 107 -5.85 -13.01 -0.78
N THR A 108 -4.92 -12.80 0.16
CA THR A 108 -5.24 -12.56 1.58
C THR A 108 -5.06 -11.10 2.02
N CYS A 109 -4.78 -10.19 1.08
CA CYS A 109 -4.60 -8.77 1.35
C CYS A 109 -5.44 -7.95 0.37
N GLN A 110 -6.27 -7.05 0.90
CA GLN A 110 -6.98 -6.04 0.13
C GLN A 110 -6.19 -4.73 0.22
N GLU A 111 -5.92 -4.09 -0.92
CA GLU A 111 -5.28 -2.77 -0.97
C GLU A 111 -6.24 -1.69 -0.43
N ILE A 112 -5.72 -0.82 0.44
CA ILE A 112 -6.46 0.32 1.00
C ILE A 112 -5.96 1.63 0.43
N LEU A 113 -4.63 1.79 0.35
CA LEU A 113 -4.00 3.03 -0.05
C LEU A 113 -2.91 2.74 -1.08
N LEU A 114 -2.98 3.44 -2.21
CA LEU A 114 -1.97 3.41 -3.26
C LEU A 114 -1.03 4.59 -3.08
N CYS A 115 0.25 4.37 -3.32
CA CYS A 115 1.28 5.38 -3.23
C CYS A 115 1.73 5.79 -4.63
N THR A 116 1.96 7.08 -4.80
CA THR A 116 2.70 7.60 -5.94
C THR A 116 4.13 7.12 -5.89
N THR A 117 4.50 6.26 -6.82
CA THR A 117 5.90 5.93 -7.04
C THR A 117 6.62 7.19 -7.50
N LEU A 118 7.41 7.78 -6.61
CA LEU A 118 8.44 8.75 -6.94
C LEU A 118 9.66 8.02 -7.52
N ASP A 119 10.53 8.72 -8.24
CA ASP A 119 11.76 8.17 -8.84
C ASP A 119 12.69 7.48 -7.82
N LEU A 120 12.52 7.80 -6.54
CA LEU A 120 13.27 7.22 -5.41
C LEU A 120 12.66 5.93 -4.85
N CYS A 121 11.54 5.43 -5.42
CA CYS A 121 10.89 4.24 -4.92
C CYS A 121 11.69 2.97 -5.27
N PRO A 122 11.95 2.07 -4.32
CA PRO A 122 12.61 0.80 -4.63
C PRO A 122 11.82 0.04 -5.70
N GLY A 123 12.50 -0.32 -6.81
CA GLY A 123 11.91 -1.05 -7.93
C GLY A 123 11.49 -0.18 -9.13
N SER A 124 11.59 1.15 -9.07
CA SER A 124 11.58 2.01 -10.26
C SER A 124 12.96 1.93 -10.93
N ALA A 125 13.26 0.82 -11.59
CA ALA A 125 14.43 0.78 -12.44
C ALA A 125 14.20 1.76 -13.60
N ASP A 126 14.94 2.87 -13.56
CA ASP A 126 15.34 3.60 -14.75
C ASP A 126 15.91 2.60 -15.76
N THR A 127 15.21 2.41 -16.87
CA THR A 127 15.87 2.11 -18.16
C THR A 127 16.65 3.35 -18.58
N HIS A 128 17.69 3.71 -17.82
CA HIS A 128 18.77 4.53 -18.33
C HIS A 128 19.94 3.59 -18.58
N GLU A 129 19.97 3.09 -19.81
CA GLU A 129 21.14 2.47 -20.42
C GLU A 129 22.33 3.39 -20.17
N ALA A 130 23.30 2.94 -19.37
CA ALA A 130 24.55 3.65 -19.21
C ALA A 130 25.19 3.77 -20.60
N PRO A 131 25.66 4.96 -21.04
CA PRO A 131 26.28 5.07 -22.34
C PRO A 131 27.52 4.19 -22.35
N SER A 132 27.51 3.23 -23.28
CA SER A 132 28.67 2.43 -23.64
C SER A 132 29.84 3.36 -23.91
N VAL A 133 30.89 3.22 -23.11
CA VAL A 133 32.18 3.85 -23.37
C VAL A 133 32.69 3.26 -24.68
N GLU A 134 32.64 4.03 -25.76
CA GLU A 134 33.32 3.66 -26.99
C GLU A 134 34.83 3.78 -26.76
N ASP A 135 35.51 2.63 -26.86
CA ASP A 135 36.96 2.52 -26.98
C ASP A 135 37.42 3.26 -28.23
N GLY A 136 37.84 4.52 -28.06
CA GLY A 136 38.57 5.28 -29.07
C GLY A 136 40.06 4.97 -29.02
N ALA A 137 40.47 3.84 -29.59
CA ALA A 137 41.87 3.55 -29.89
C ALA A 137 42.24 4.02 -31.32
N SER A 138 43.43 4.66 -31.42
CA SER A 138 44.19 5.05 -32.64
C SER A 138 43.65 6.24 -33.44
N ALA A 139 44.43 7.13 -34.05
CA ALA A 139 45.87 7.34 -34.28
C ALA A 139 46.07 8.88 -34.40
N SER A 140 47.22 9.54 -34.27
CA SER A 140 48.59 9.33 -34.75
C SER A 140 49.56 10.18 -33.92
#